data_AF-A0A2M7S1P1-F1
#
_entry.id   AF-A0A2M7S1P1-F1
#
_cell.length_a   1.000
_cell.length_b   1.000
_cell.length_c   1.000
_cell.angle_alpha   90.00
_cell.angle_beta   90.00
_cell.angle_gamma   90.00
#
_symmetry.space_group_name_H-M   'P 1'
#
loop_
_entity.id
_entity.type
_entity.pdbx_description
1 polymer ?
#
loop_
_entity_poly.entity_id
_entity_poly.type
_entity_poly.pdbx_seq_one_letter_code
_entity_poly.pdbx_strand_id
1 'polypeptide(L)'
;MLIKLTKIKFPFKFKKQILACGAESKNTFCFTNGNYAYLSKPLDNLQNYESFVNYEQSIEDSKKQLNIKPEIIAHDFHPEYTSSKYALQKKGATFPVQHHHAHSASCLAELISSKKYDPLSDEKIISVVFDGLGYGDDTNFWGGEFLVCNLKGYRRVAHFEYVPLPGGDSATKEPWRMGCMYLWKTFNDNFIKLKIKFINGINKHKWEILKEMTIKNINSPMTSSVGRLFDAVSAILNIRHKVDYEAQAAIELESAIGTNGSRHIPQYNFEIHPSPDLRSPLPQGERIKERGYIIKPQPVIKAIVEDLQNNISINNISLGFHISLAKLVRDVCKKISNRTGIKTVILTGGVFQNKILMKHTEKLLSSAGFNVYTNTQLPCTDANISLGQALIANFNN
;
A
#
# COMPACT_ATOMS: atom_id res chain seq x y z
N MET A 1 14.27 -5.49 31.43
CA MET A 1 14.99 -4.46 30.64
C MET A 1 13.95 -3.45 30.18
N LEU A 2 14.18 -2.13 30.31
CA LEU A 2 13.18 -1.14 29.89
C LEU A 2 13.04 -1.16 28.35
N ILE A 3 11.83 -1.38 27.86
CA ILE A 3 11.56 -1.33 26.43
C ILE A 3 11.49 0.14 26.01
N LYS A 4 12.27 0.48 24.98
CA LYS A 4 12.26 1.83 24.41
C LYS A 4 11.04 1.97 23.51
N LEU A 5 10.10 2.82 23.92
CA LEU A 5 8.89 3.15 23.18
C LEU A 5 8.97 4.60 22.67
N THR A 6 8.56 4.82 21.42
CA THR A 6 8.40 6.16 20.86
C THR A 6 7.09 6.74 21.35
N LYS A 7 7.17 7.87 22.06
CA LYS A 7 6.02 8.54 22.67
C LYS A 7 5.50 9.66 21.77
N ILE A 8 4.23 9.60 21.40
CA ILE A 8 3.57 10.59 20.54
C ILE A 8 2.44 11.25 21.33
N LYS A 9 2.40 12.58 21.36
CA LYS A 9 1.41 13.36 22.11
C LYS A 9 0.28 13.82 21.20
N PHE A 10 -0.95 13.63 21.65
CA PHE A 10 -2.15 14.09 20.95
C PHE A 10 -2.80 15.29 21.68
N PRO A 11 -3.55 16.14 20.95
CA PRO A 11 -4.30 17.25 21.54
C PRO A 11 -5.59 16.80 22.25
N PHE A 12 -5.87 15.49 22.29
CA PHE A 12 -7.01 14.89 22.97
C PHE A 12 -6.56 13.74 23.88
N LYS A 13 -7.44 13.29 24.78
CA LYS A 13 -7.25 12.07 25.55
C LYS A 13 -7.93 10.89 24.85
N PHE A 14 -7.25 9.76 24.79
CA PHE A 14 -7.84 8.49 24.35
C PHE A 14 -8.96 8.10 25.32
N LYS A 15 -10.09 7.63 24.78
CA LYS A 15 -11.29 7.29 25.57
C LYS A 15 -11.08 6.03 26.42
N LYS A 16 -10.36 5.07 25.86
CA LYS A 16 -10.02 3.77 26.47
C LYS A 16 -8.55 3.47 26.25
N GLN A 17 -8.00 2.58 27.07
CA GLN A 17 -6.66 2.06 26.85
C GLN A 17 -6.68 1.05 25.70
N ILE A 18 -5.89 1.27 24.67
CA ILE A 18 -5.87 0.47 23.45
C ILE A 18 -4.50 -0.20 23.30
N LEU A 19 -4.50 -1.47 22.91
CA LEU A 19 -3.36 -2.15 22.31
C LEU A 19 -3.66 -2.32 20.83
N ALA A 20 -2.86 -1.71 19.95
CA ALA A 20 -2.89 -1.97 18.53
C ALA A 20 -1.75 -2.92 18.15
N CYS A 21 -2.09 -4.03 17.52
CA CYS A 21 -1.18 -5.16 17.30
C CYS A 21 -0.29 -5.02 16.06
N GLY A 22 -0.60 -4.10 15.14
CA GLY A 22 0.18 -3.83 13.92
C GLY A 22 -0.14 -4.77 12.77
N ALA A 23 0.79 -4.84 11.81
CA ALA A 23 0.75 -5.69 10.61
C ALA A 23 1.50 -7.03 10.84
N GLU A 24 1.84 -7.76 9.78
CA GLU A 24 2.64 -9.01 9.87
C GLU A 24 4.14 -8.75 9.74
N SER A 25 4.52 -7.93 8.75
CA SER A 25 5.91 -7.60 8.44
C SER A 25 6.28 -6.21 8.96
N LYS A 26 7.56 -6.00 9.29
CA LYS A 26 8.06 -4.74 9.89
C LYS A 26 7.21 -4.31 11.09
N ASN A 27 6.71 -5.28 11.87
CA ASN A 27 5.63 -5.06 12.81
C ASN A 27 6.03 -4.07 13.91
N THR A 28 5.09 -3.21 14.28
CA THR A 28 5.13 -2.53 15.57
C THR A 28 3.82 -2.76 16.29
N PHE A 29 3.83 -2.74 17.62
CA PHE A 29 2.63 -2.58 18.43
C PHE A 29 2.57 -1.18 19.03
N CYS A 30 1.36 -0.72 19.35
CA CYS A 30 1.14 0.59 19.94
C CYS A 30 0.20 0.51 21.13
N PHE A 31 0.58 1.13 22.25
CA PHE A 31 -0.30 1.33 23.40
C PHE A 31 -0.81 2.77 23.46
N THR A 32 -2.00 2.98 24.02
CA THR A 32 -2.51 4.33 24.32
C THR A 32 -2.74 4.51 25.83
N ASN A 33 -2.39 5.69 26.35
CA ASN A 33 -2.69 6.08 27.73
C ASN A 33 -2.76 7.60 27.87
N GLY A 34 -3.83 8.11 28.46
CA GLY A 34 -4.09 9.55 28.57
C GLY A 34 -4.13 10.20 27.19
N ASN A 35 -3.23 11.14 26.91
CA ASN A 35 -3.08 11.81 25.62
C ASN A 35 -1.86 11.33 24.83
N TYR A 36 -1.34 10.14 25.11
CA TYR A 36 -0.15 9.60 24.47
C TYR A 36 -0.41 8.26 23.80
N ALA A 37 0.24 8.08 22.66
CA ALA A 37 0.49 6.79 22.04
C ALA A 37 1.96 6.39 22.26
N TYR A 38 2.21 5.11 22.50
CA TYR A 38 3.51 4.52 22.78
C TYR A 38 3.77 3.41 21.77
N LEU A 39 4.54 3.74 20.74
CA LEU A 39 4.87 2.86 19.63
C LEU A 39 6.13 2.05 19.94
N SER A 40 6.11 0.75 19.67
CA SER A 40 7.30 -0.10 19.81
C SER A 40 8.36 0.23 18.76
N LYS A 41 9.56 -0.31 18.93
CA LYS A 41 10.50 -0.42 17.80
C LYS A 41 9.94 -1.43 16.78
N PRO A 42 10.27 -1.26 15.49
CA PRO A 42 9.98 -2.28 14.49
C PRO A 42 10.61 -3.61 14.88
N LEU A 43 9.82 -4.65 14.78
CA LEU A 43 10.18 -6.05 14.89
C LEU A 43 10.21 -6.65 13.48
N ASP A 44 10.91 -7.76 13.32
CA ASP A 44 10.95 -8.50 12.07
C ASP A 44 9.61 -9.18 11.76
N ASN A 45 9.56 -10.00 10.70
CA ASN A 45 8.36 -10.69 10.27
C ASN A 45 7.85 -11.67 11.35
N LEU A 46 6.61 -11.49 11.80
CA LEU A 46 6.00 -12.28 12.87
C LEU A 46 5.74 -13.75 12.51
N GLN A 47 5.88 -14.15 11.23
CA GLN A 47 5.87 -15.57 10.85
C GLN A 47 7.08 -16.33 11.39
N ASN A 48 8.18 -15.63 11.70
CA ASN A 48 9.31 -16.23 12.39
C ASN A 48 8.98 -16.42 13.87
N TYR A 49 9.10 -17.65 14.37
CA TYR A 49 8.76 -18.00 15.75
C TYR A 49 9.53 -17.18 16.79
N GLU A 50 10.83 -16.94 16.58
CA GLU A 50 11.65 -16.11 17.48
C GLU A 50 11.15 -14.66 17.50
N SER A 51 10.83 -14.10 16.33
CA SER A 51 10.24 -12.76 16.21
C SER A 51 8.90 -12.68 16.93
N PHE A 52 8.06 -13.72 16.83
CA PHE A 52 6.77 -13.78 17.54
C PHE A 52 6.91 -13.87 19.06
N VAL A 53 7.81 -14.72 19.57
CA VAL A 53 8.09 -14.81 21.01
C VAL A 53 8.59 -13.47 21.55
N ASN A 54 9.49 -12.80 20.82
CA ASN A 54 9.97 -11.47 21.18
C ASN A 54 8.84 -10.42 21.16
N TYR A 55 7.94 -10.50 20.17
CA TYR A 55 6.74 -9.66 20.09
C TYR A 55 5.84 -9.82 21.33
N GLU A 56 5.48 -11.06 21.71
CA GLU A 56 4.63 -11.32 22.86
C GLU A 56 5.28 -10.82 24.16
N GLN A 57 6.55 -11.14 24.38
CA GLN A 57 7.30 -10.71 25.55
C GLN A 57 7.39 -9.17 25.62
N SER A 58 7.64 -8.53 24.47
CA SER A 58 7.73 -7.07 24.39
C SER A 58 6.43 -6.36 24.74
N ILE A 59 5.29 -6.95 24.36
CA ILE A 59 3.97 -6.44 24.73
C ILE A 59 3.75 -6.56 26.24
N GLU A 60 4.04 -7.72 26.83
CA GLU A 60 3.82 -7.94 28.27
C GLU A 60 4.72 -7.05 29.14
N ASP A 61 5.98 -6.89 28.77
CA ASP A 61 6.91 -5.99 29.46
C ASP A 61 6.49 -4.52 29.32
N SER A 62 6.01 -4.13 28.14
CA SER A 62 5.48 -2.77 27.91
C SER A 62 4.20 -2.50 28.71
N LYS A 63 3.29 -3.48 28.85
CA LYS A 63 2.09 -3.37 29.71
C LYS A 63 2.48 -3.10 31.16
N LYS A 64 3.44 -3.86 31.70
CA LYS A 64 3.97 -3.68 33.06
C LYS A 64 4.64 -2.32 33.23
N GLN A 65 5.51 -1.94 32.29
CA GLN A 65 6.24 -0.67 32.32
C GLN A 65 5.31 0.55 32.29
N LEU A 66 4.25 0.50 31.49
CA LEU A 66 3.31 1.61 31.36
C LEU A 66 2.14 1.56 32.36
N ASN A 67 2.01 0.46 33.12
CA ASN A 67 0.86 0.14 33.97
C ASN A 67 -0.48 0.28 33.23
N ILE A 68 -0.56 -0.32 32.03
CA ILE A 68 -1.73 -0.26 31.14
C ILE A 68 -2.45 -1.61 31.13
N LYS A 69 -3.78 -1.56 31.15
CA LYS A 69 -4.68 -2.71 30.96
C LYS A 69 -5.56 -2.42 29.75
N PRO A 70 -5.17 -2.87 28.54
CA PRO A 70 -5.93 -2.57 27.32
C PRO A 70 -7.37 -3.08 27.42
N GLU A 71 -8.32 -2.19 27.15
CA GLU A 71 -9.75 -2.49 27.06
C GLU A 71 -10.14 -2.88 25.64
N ILE A 72 -9.45 -2.30 24.65
CA ILE A 72 -9.60 -2.58 23.23
C ILE A 72 -8.28 -3.13 22.67
N ILE A 73 -8.39 -4.15 21.83
CA ILE A 73 -7.28 -4.74 21.10
C ILE A 73 -7.53 -4.57 19.61
N ALA A 74 -6.91 -3.56 19.01
CA ALA A 74 -7.01 -3.28 17.59
C ALA A 74 -6.03 -4.15 16.79
N HIS A 75 -6.46 -4.67 15.65
CA HIS A 75 -5.63 -5.52 14.79
C HIS A 75 -5.98 -5.36 13.31
N ASP A 76 -5.14 -5.90 12.42
CA ASP A 76 -5.40 -5.85 10.99
C ASP A 76 -6.63 -6.71 10.60
N PHE A 77 -7.30 -6.33 9.52
CA PHE A 77 -8.42 -7.09 8.96
C PHE A 77 -8.00 -8.47 8.43
N HIS A 78 -6.71 -8.68 8.15
CA HIS A 78 -6.20 -9.96 7.67
C HIS A 78 -6.38 -11.06 8.74
N PRO A 79 -7.16 -12.12 8.47
CA PRO A 79 -7.48 -13.16 9.46
C PRO A 79 -6.26 -14.05 9.79
N GLU A 80 -5.41 -14.29 8.79
CA GLU A 80 -4.25 -15.18 8.97
C GLU A 80 -3.01 -14.54 9.58
N TYR A 81 -2.98 -13.21 9.76
CA TYR A 81 -1.84 -12.54 10.39
C TYR A 81 -1.64 -13.05 11.82
N THR A 82 -0.38 -13.29 12.17
CA THR A 82 0.05 -13.73 13.49
C THR A 82 -0.34 -12.68 14.54
N SER A 83 -0.22 -11.39 14.20
CA SER A 83 -0.68 -10.29 15.06
C SER A 83 -2.21 -10.26 15.26
N SER A 84 -3.00 -10.58 14.23
CA SER A 84 -4.46 -10.71 14.33
C SER A 84 -4.87 -11.91 15.17
N LYS A 85 -4.24 -13.07 14.95
CA LYS A 85 -4.45 -14.29 15.76
C LYS A 85 -4.09 -14.05 17.23
N TYR A 86 -2.98 -13.36 17.49
CA TYR A 86 -2.60 -12.92 18.83
C TYR A 86 -3.73 -12.09 19.47
N ALA A 87 -4.23 -11.06 18.76
CA ALA A 87 -5.28 -10.17 19.28
C ALA A 87 -6.56 -10.94 19.66
N LEU A 88 -7.00 -11.87 18.80
CA LEU A 88 -8.21 -12.68 19.00
C LEU A 88 -8.11 -13.66 20.18
N GLN A 89 -6.91 -14.04 20.60
CA GLN A 89 -6.70 -14.93 21.75
C GLN A 89 -6.65 -14.19 23.09
N LYS A 90 -6.52 -12.86 23.10
CA LYS A 90 -6.42 -12.09 24.34
C LYS A 90 -7.80 -11.67 24.85
N LYS A 91 -7.89 -11.45 26.16
CA LYS A 91 -9.10 -10.92 26.81
C LYS A 91 -9.20 -9.42 26.54
N GLY A 92 -10.31 -8.99 25.92
CA GLY A 92 -10.59 -7.59 25.59
C GLY A 92 -11.57 -7.49 24.42
N ALA A 93 -12.10 -6.30 24.17
CA ALA A 93 -12.90 -6.08 22.95
C ALA A 93 -11.94 -5.97 21.76
N THR A 94 -12.04 -6.87 20.79
CA THR A 94 -11.23 -6.80 19.57
C THR A 94 -11.83 -5.83 18.57
N PHE A 95 -10.98 -5.09 17.85
CA PHE A 95 -11.40 -4.12 16.86
C PHE A 95 -10.60 -4.29 15.56
N PRO A 96 -11.17 -4.91 14.52
CA PRO A 96 -10.47 -5.11 13.26
C PRO A 96 -10.41 -3.79 12.47
N VAL A 97 -9.24 -3.49 11.89
CA VAL A 97 -8.99 -2.26 11.15
C VAL A 97 -8.45 -2.60 9.77
N GLN A 98 -9.00 -1.96 8.73
CA GLN A 98 -8.52 -2.17 7.38
C GLN A 98 -7.12 -1.58 7.17
N HIS A 99 -6.24 -2.36 6.55
CA HIS A 99 -4.81 -2.08 6.41
C HIS A 99 -4.50 -0.71 5.78
N HIS A 100 -5.13 -0.38 4.66
CA HIS A 100 -4.88 0.87 3.94
C HIS A 100 -5.46 2.09 4.66
N HIS A 101 -6.58 1.93 5.35
CA HIS A 101 -7.14 2.95 6.25
C HIS A 101 -6.20 3.19 7.43
N ALA A 102 -5.58 2.15 7.99
CA ALA A 102 -4.55 2.29 9.02
C ALA A 102 -3.31 3.04 8.50
N HIS A 103 -2.85 2.79 7.26
CA HIS A 103 -1.80 3.61 6.63
C HIS A 103 -2.20 5.08 6.60
N SER A 104 -3.42 5.40 6.10
CA SER A 104 -3.93 6.77 6.07
C SER A 104 -4.00 7.41 7.46
N ALA A 105 -4.51 6.68 8.46
CA ALA A 105 -4.63 7.15 9.83
C ALA A 105 -3.27 7.35 10.51
N SER A 106 -2.26 6.56 10.15
CA SER A 106 -0.90 6.74 10.66
C SER A 106 -0.29 8.07 10.22
N CYS A 107 -0.56 8.51 8.99
CA CYS A 107 -0.12 9.82 8.51
C CYS A 107 -0.94 10.95 9.15
N LEU A 108 -2.27 10.78 9.28
CA LEU A 108 -3.11 11.72 10.02
C LEU A 108 -2.63 11.88 11.47
N ALA A 109 -2.08 10.84 12.10
CA ALA A 109 -1.54 10.91 13.45
C ALA A 109 -0.48 12.02 13.61
N GLU A 110 0.44 12.16 12.66
CA GLU A 110 1.46 13.20 12.67
C GLU A 110 0.85 14.60 12.46
N LEU A 111 -0.14 14.71 11.57
CA LEU A 111 -0.85 15.97 11.34
C LEU A 111 -1.63 16.42 12.57
N ILE A 112 -2.28 15.49 13.26
CA ILE A 112 -3.02 15.76 14.49
C ILE A 112 -2.08 16.14 15.63
N SER A 113 -1.00 15.38 15.81
CA SER A 113 0.04 15.66 16.81
C SER A 113 0.63 17.07 16.61
N SER A 114 0.82 17.48 15.35
CA SER A 114 1.28 18.82 14.97
C SER A 114 0.17 19.88 14.85
N LYS A 115 -1.08 19.56 15.22
CA LYS A 115 -2.26 20.45 15.16
C LYS A 115 -2.59 21.00 13.77
N LYS A 116 -2.18 20.30 12.71
CA LYS A 116 -2.49 20.61 11.30
C LYS A 116 -3.78 19.96 10.80
N TYR A 117 -4.36 19.06 11.58
CA TYR A 117 -5.63 18.39 11.28
C TYR A 117 -6.44 18.27 12.57
N ASP A 118 -7.72 18.66 12.53
CA ASP A 118 -8.64 18.49 13.65
C ASP A 118 -9.32 17.11 13.56
N PRO A 119 -9.00 16.17 14.46
CA PRO A 119 -9.57 14.83 14.44
C PRO A 119 -11.05 14.77 14.86
N LEU A 120 -11.59 15.85 15.42
CA LEU A 120 -13.01 15.95 15.78
C LEU A 120 -13.87 16.43 14.61
N SER A 121 -13.26 17.08 13.61
CA SER A 121 -13.95 17.48 12.39
C SER A 121 -14.40 16.26 11.58
N ASP A 122 -15.49 16.43 10.81
CA ASP A 122 -15.92 15.43 9.83
C ASP A 122 -15.21 15.61 8.46
N GLU A 123 -14.17 16.44 8.40
CA GLU A 123 -13.42 16.68 7.17
C GLU A 123 -12.74 15.41 6.69
N LYS A 124 -13.00 15.06 5.43
CA LYS A 124 -12.38 13.91 4.76
C LYS A 124 -11.20 14.38 3.93
N ILE A 125 -10.20 13.51 3.81
CA ILE A 125 -9.02 13.70 2.99
C ILE A 125 -9.01 12.67 1.86
N ILE A 126 -8.26 12.96 0.79
CA ILE A 126 -7.93 11.96 -0.24
C ILE A 126 -6.65 11.26 0.24
N SER A 127 -6.68 9.94 0.42
CA SER A 127 -5.49 9.16 0.74
C SER A 127 -5.12 8.30 -0.46
N VAL A 128 -3.90 8.48 -0.96
CA VAL A 128 -3.29 7.61 -1.97
C VAL A 128 -2.41 6.64 -1.21
N VAL A 129 -2.83 5.37 -1.20
CA VAL A 129 -2.17 4.30 -0.45
C VAL A 129 -1.59 3.29 -1.43
N PHE A 130 -0.30 3.42 -1.73
CA PHE A 130 0.41 2.53 -2.64
C PHE A 130 1.37 1.64 -1.86
N ASP A 131 1.16 0.34 -1.94
CA ASP A 131 1.84 -0.64 -1.10
C ASP A 131 2.08 -1.97 -1.81
N GLY A 132 2.76 -2.89 -1.12
CA GLY A 132 2.99 -4.26 -1.54
C GLY A 132 1.71 -5.08 -1.54
N LEU A 133 1.21 -5.50 -0.38
CA LEU A 133 -0.03 -6.26 -0.25
C LEU A 133 -0.67 -5.90 1.09
N GLY A 134 -1.96 -5.53 1.07
CA GLY A 134 -2.77 -5.46 2.28
C GLY A 134 -4.13 -6.09 2.04
N TYR A 135 -4.71 -6.72 3.06
CA TYR A 135 -5.98 -7.43 2.90
C TYR A 135 -7.13 -6.44 2.70
N GLY A 136 -7.85 -6.59 1.58
CA GLY A 136 -9.02 -5.80 1.24
C GLY A 136 -10.27 -6.27 1.97
N ASP A 137 -11.26 -5.37 2.10
CA ASP A 137 -12.58 -5.72 2.63
C ASP A 137 -13.41 -6.60 1.66
N ASP A 138 -12.97 -6.70 0.41
CA ASP A 138 -13.51 -7.54 -0.65
C ASP A 138 -12.75 -8.86 -0.81
N THR A 139 -11.91 -9.23 0.18
CA THR A 139 -11.07 -10.44 0.22
C THR A 139 -9.94 -10.51 -0.81
N ASN A 140 -9.78 -9.47 -1.62
CA ASN A 140 -8.65 -9.34 -2.55
C ASN A 140 -7.47 -8.62 -1.89
N PHE A 141 -6.27 -8.74 -2.46
CA PHE A 141 -5.09 -8.02 -1.98
C PHE A 141 -5.00 -6.63 -2.59
N TRP A 142 -5.12 -5.61 -1.75
CA TRP A 142 -4.98 -4.21 -2.13
C TRP A 142 -3.51 -3.78 -2.11
N GLY A 143 -3.24 -2.63 -2.73
CA GLY A 143 -1.92 -2.00 -2.73
C GLY A 143 -1.78 -0.86 -3.75
N GLY A 144 -2.89 -0.39 -4.31
CA GLY A 144 -2.93 0.65 -5.34
C GLY A 144 -4.17 1.51 -5.20
N GLU A 145 -4.42 1.99 -3.98
CA GLU A 145 -5.74 2.47 -3.57
C GLU A 145 -5.80 3.99 -3.47
N PHE A 146 -6.95 4.54 -3.84
CA PHE A 146 -7.34 5.91 -3.53
C PHE A 146 -8.56 5.85 -2.62
N LEU A 147 -8.42 6.38 -1.41
CA LEU A 147 -9.46 6.42 -0.39
C LEU A 147 -9.91 7.86 -0.18
N VAL A 148 -11.19 8.05 0.14
CA VAL A 148 -11.70 9.27 0.79
C VAL A 148 -12.04 8.89 2.23
N CYS A 149 -11.28 9.40 3.19
CA CYS A 149 -11.33 8.90 4.57
C CYS A 149 -11.11 9.99 5.62
N ASN A 150 -11.45 9.65 6.86
CA ASN A 150 -11.02 10.30 8.10
C ASN A 150 -10.79 9.19 9.15
N LEU A 151 -10.70 9.50 10.45
CA LEU A 151 -10.49 8.46 11.48
C LEU A 151 -11.73 7.58 11.75
N LYS A 152 -12.93 8.03 11.36
CA LYS A 152 -14.20 7.32 11.59
C LYS A 152 -14.53 6.34 10.46
N GLY A 153 -13.96 6.53 9.27
CA GLY A 153 -14.18 5.59 8.17
C GLY A 153 -13.48 6.00 6.89
N TYR A 154 -13.60 5.12 5.90
CA TYR A 154 -13.02 5.32 4.58
C TYR A 154 -13.99 4.85 3.50
N ARG A 155 -13.87 5.46 2.33
CA ARG A 155 -14.48 4.99 1.09
C ARG A 155 -13.40 4.78 0.06
N ARG A 156 -13.31 3.59 -0.52
CA ARG A 156 -12.47 3.35 -1.70
C ARG A 156 -13.10 4.09 -2.88
N VAL A 157 -12.34 4.95 -3.56
CA VAL A 157 -12.83 5.80 -4.67
C VAL A 157 -12.11 5.58 -6.00
N ALA A 158 -10.91 5.01 -5.97
CA ALA A 158 -10.27 4.46 -7.15
C ALA A 158 -9.28 3.36 -6.78
N HIS A 159 -9.00 2.46 -7.71
CA HIS A 159 -7.94 1.46 -7.55
C HIS A 159 -7.40 0.97 -8.90
N PHE A 160 -6.23 0.33 -8.88
CA PHE A 160 -5.73 -0.41 -10.04
C PHE A 160 -6.58 -1.64 -10.32
N GLU A 161 -6.81 -1.92 -11.60
CA GLU A 161 -7.50 -3.11 -12.03
C GLU A 161 -6.85 -4.36 -11.43
N TYR A 162 -7.70 -5.27 -10.93
CA TYR A 162 -7.23 -6.53 -10.38
C TYR A 162 -6.48 -7.37 -11.43
N VAL A 163 -5.32 -7.86 -11.01
CA VAL A 163 -4.51 -8.84 -11.72
C VAL A 163 -4.27 -10.06 -10.82
N PRO A 164 -4.20 -11.27 -11.39
CA PRO A 164 -3.92 -12.47 -10.61
C PRO A 164 -2.47 -12.46 -10.09
N LEU A 165 -2.28 -13.00 -8.88
CA LEU A 165 -1.01 -13.20 -8.20
C LEU A 165 -0.66 -14.70 -8.17
N PRO A 166 -0.16 -15.29 -9.28
CA PRO A 166 -0.02 -16.73 -9.42
C PRO A 166 1.03 -17.32 -8.49
N GLY A 167 0.57 -18.12 -7.53
CA GLY A 167 1.39 -18.71 -6.46
C GLY A 167 1.48 -17.86 -5.20
N GLY A 168 0.61 -16.84 -5.04
CA GLY A 168 0.55 -15.99 -3.84
C GLY A 168 1.91 -15.37 -3.51
N ASP A 169 2.45 -15.71 -2.33
CA ASP A 169 3.77 -15.28 -1.85
C ASP A 169 4.91 -15.59 -2.82
N SER A 170 4.79 -16.63 -3.65
CA SER A 170 5.82 -16.92 -4.66
C SER A 170 5.97 -15.77 -5.67
N ALA A 171 4.88 -15.09 -6.01
CA ALA A 171 4.91 -13.97 -6.94
C ALA A 171 5.51 -12.69 -6.36
N THR A 172 5.62 -12.58 -5.03
CA THR A 172 6.38 -11.49 -4.39
C THR A 172 7.89 -11.75 -4.42
N LYS A 173 8.30 -13.03 -4.44
CA LYS A 173 9.72 -13.45 -4.55
C LYS A 173 10.21 -13.57 -6.00
N GLU A 174 9.29 -13.73 -6.95
CA GLU A 174 9.59 -13.97 -8.36
C GLU A 174 8.88 -12.95 -9.28
N PRO A 175 9.38 -11.68 -9.36
CA PRO A 175 8.85 -10.63 -10.22
C PRO A 175 8.52 -11.03 -11.67
N TRP A 176 9.24 -11.99 -12.24
CA TRP A 176 8.98 -12.48 -13.60
C TRP A 176 7.53 -12.98 -13.77
N ARG A 177 6.92 -13.52 -12.72
CA ARG A 177 5.52 -13.97 -12.74
C ARG A 177 4.57 -12.81 -13.02
N MET A 178 4.77 -11.70 -12.32
CA MET A 178 3.98 -10.49 -12.51
C MET A 178 4.26 -9.85 -13.87
N GLY A 179 5.52 -9.86 -14.32
CA GLY A 179 5.88 -9.44 -15.69
C GLY A 179 5.09 -10.20 -16.76
N CYS A 180 5.03 -11.52 -16.67
CA CYS A 180 4.21 -12.33 -17.58
C CYS A 180 2.72 -12.04 -17.46
N MET A 181 2.18 -11.87 -16.24
CA MET A 181 0.74 -11.60 -16.05
C MET A 181 0.31 -10.28 -16.67
N TYR A 182 1.08 -9.20 -16.48
CA TYR A 182 0.77 -7.92 -17.12
C TYR A 182 0.94 -7.96 -18.64
N LEU A 183 1.95 -8.66 -19.15
CA LEU A 183 2.12 -8.85 -20.60
C LEU A 183 0.99 -9.68 -21.20
N TRP A 184 0.59 -10.78 -20.57
CA TRP A 184 -0.52 -11.62 -21.00
C TRP A 184 -1.84 -10.86 -20.97
N LYS A 185 -2.11 -10.09 -19.92
CA LYS A 185 -3.31 -9.23 -19.86
C LYS A 185 -3.33 -8.12 -20.93
N THR A 186 -2.16 -7.71 -21.42
CA THR A 186 -2.00 -6.64 -22.43
C THR A 186 -2.04 -7.19 -23.86
N PHE A 187 -1.42 -8.32 -24.12
CA PHE A 187 -1.19 -8.86 -25.47
C PHE A 187 -1.83 -10.24 -25.71
N ASN A 188 -2.51 -10.81 -24.71
CA ASN A 188 -2.94 -12.21 -24.69
C ASN A 188 -1.74 -13.13 -24.99
N ASP A 189 -1.97 -14.30 -25.60
CA ASP A 189 -0.91 -15.28 -25.90
C ASP A 189 0.13 -14.79 -26.92
N ASN A 190 -0.12 -13.67 -27.60
CA ASN A 190 0.86 -13.08 -28.50
C ASN A 190 2.05 -12.48 -27.77
N PHE A 191 2.00 -12.29 -26.44
CA PHE A 191 3.12 -11.74 -25.68
C PHE A 191 4.40 -12.60 -25.79
N ILE A 192 4.25 -13.92 -25.98
CA ILE A 192 5.37 -14.87 -26.15
C ILE A 192 6.16 -14.59 -27.45
N LYS A 193 5.57 -13.84 -28.39
CA LYS A 193 6.20 -13.47 -29.68
C LYS A 193 6.90 -12.11 -29.62
N LEU A 194 6.83 -11.38 -28.50
CA LEU A 194 7.44 -10.06 -28.38
C LEU A 194 8.97 -10.16 -28.44
N LYS A 195 9.58 -9.30 -29.25
CA LYS A 195 11.04 -9.24 -29.45
C LYS A 195 11.73 -8.41 -28.36
N ILE A 196 11.62 -8.83 -27.10
CA ILE A 196 12.28 -8.19 -25.95
C ILE A 196 13.09 -9.22 -25.15
N LYS A 197 14.18 -8.78 -24.51
CA LYS A 197 15.12 -9.68 -23.77
C LYS A 197 14.43 -10.54 -22.72
N PHE A 198 13.45 -9.97 -22.01
CA PHE A 198 12.68 -10.66 -20.98
C PHE A 198 12.05 -11.96 -21.52
N ILE A 199 11.38 -11.92 -22.68
CA ILE A 199 10.71 -13.09 -23.28
C ILE A 199 11.70 -14.19 -23.65
N ASN A 200 12.89 -13.83 -24.12
CA ASN A 200 13.93 -14.80 -24.47
C ASN A 200 14.43 -15.59 -23.25
N GLY A 201 14.37 -15.00 -22.06
CA GLY A 201 14.78 -15.62 -20.80
C GLY A 201 13.68 -16.40 -20.06
N ILE A 202 12.43 -16.33 -20.51
CA ILE A 202 11.30 -16.99 -19.84
C ILE A 202 11.25 -18.48 -20.19
N ASN A 203 11.11 -19.31 -19.16
CA ASN A 203 10.76 -20.72 -19.35
C ASN A 203 9.28 -20.84 -19.74
N LYS A 204 9.02 -21.10 -21.03
CA LYS A 204 7.67 -21.20 -21.59
C LYS A 204 6.82 -22.29 -20.94
N HIS A 205 7.42 -23.43 -20.58
CA HIS A 205 6.69 -24.51 -19.90
C HIS A 205 6.21 -24.08 -18.51
N LYS A 206 7.08 -23.42 -17.72
CA LYS A 206 6.68 -22.84 -16.43
C LYS A 206 5.57 -21.81 -16.60
N TRP A 207 5.65 -20.97 -17.63
CA TRP A 207 4.59 -20.01 -17.93
C TRP A 207 3.24 -20.69 -18.20
N GLU A 208 3.17 -21.72 -19.05
CA GLU A 208 1.91 -22.41 -19.34
C GLU A 208 1.27 -22.99 -18.07
N ILE A 209 2.08 -23.53 -17.15
CA ILE A 209 1.59 -24.00 -15.84
C ILE A 209 0.97 -22.84 -15.04
N LEU A 210 1.63 -21.68 -14.97
CA LEU A 210 1.10 -20.52 -14.24
C LEU A 210 -0.17 -19.95 -14.88
N LYS A 211 -0.24 -19.95 -16.21
CA LYS A 211 -1.42 -19.55 -16.95
C LYS A 211 -2.59 -20.47 -16.64
N GLU A 212 -2.40 -21.79 -16.67
CA GLU A 212 -3.42 -22.77 -16.31
C GLU A 212 -3.88 -22.63 -14.86
N MET A 213 -2.95 -22.46 -13.91
CA MET A 213 -3.28 -22.20 -12.50
C MET A 213 -4.15 -20.95 -12.36
N THR A 214 -3.84 -19.90 -13.11
CA THR A 214 -4.58 -18.64 -13.10
C THR A 214 -5.98 -18.79 -13.67
N ILE A 215 -6.12 -19.43 -14.84
CA ILE A 215 -7.43 -19.68 -15.48
C ILE A 215 -8.33 -20.51 -14.57
N LYS A 216 -7.76 -21.46 -13.83
CA LYS A 216 -8.48 -22.33 -12.88
C LYS A 216 -8.65 -21.73 -11.48
N ASN A 217 -8.18 -20.51 -11.24
CA ASN A 217 -8.17 -19.83 -9.93
C ASN A 217 -7.49 -20.65 -8.81
N ILE A 218 -6.46 -21.44 -9.13
CA ILE A 218 -5.71 -22.26 -8.18
C ILE A 218 -4.53 -21.45 -7.65
N ASN A 219 -4.56 -21.10 -6.36
CA ASN A 219 -3.49 -20.32 -5.69
C ASN A 219 -3.12 -19.02 -6.44
N SER A 220 -4.12 -18.39 -7.05
CA SER A 220 -3.95 -17.16 -7.85
C SER A 220 -4.89 -16.06 -7.33
N PRO A 221 -4.74 -15.61 -6.06
CA PRO A 221 -5.57 -14.54 -5.54
C PRO A 221 -5.39 -13.26 -6.36
N MET A 222 -6.39 -12.40 -6.36
CA MET A 222 -6.35 -11.15 -7.13
C MET A 222 -5.68 -10.03 -6.34
N THR A 223 -4.95 -9.15 -7.04
CA THR A 223 -4.32 -7.98 -6.44
C THR A 223 -4.45 -6.71 -7.29
N SER A 224 -4.61 -5.57 -6.62
CA SER A 224 -4.53 -4.21 -7.19
C SER A 224 -3.22 -3.51 -6.82
N SER A 225 -2.19 -4.27 -6.44
CA SER A 225 -0.94 -3.74 -5.91
C SER A 225 -0.11 -2.97 -6.93
N VAL A 226 0.24 -1.73 -6.57
CA VAL A 226 1.26 -0.95 -7.27
C VAL A 226 2.65 -1.54 -7.04
N GLY A 227 2.95 -2.08 -5.85
CA GLY A 227 4.22 -2.80 -5.63
C GLY A 227 4.43 -3.96 -6.63
N ARG A 228 3.37 -4.74 -6.92
CA ARG A 228 3.42 -5.80 -7.93
C ARG A 228 3.51 -5.27 -9.37
N LEU A 229 2.97 -4.09 -9.64
CA LEU A 229 3.18 -3.40 -10.92
C LEU A 229 4.65 -2.97 -11.09
N PHE A 230 5.30 -2.47 -10.04
CA PHE A 230 6.74 -2.18 -10.05
C PHE A 230 7.57 -3.44 -10.30
N ASP A 231 7.25 -4.55 -9.63
CA ASP A 231 7.91 -5.85 -9.87
C ASP A 231 7.75 -6.28 -11.34
N ALA A 232 6.55 -6.14 -11.90
CA ALA A 232 6.29 -6.48 -13.30
C ALA A 232 7.11 -5.62 -14.27
N VAL A 233 7.13 -4.30 -14.09
CA VAL A 233 7.91 -3.39 -14.94
C VAL A 233 9.40 -3.69 -14.81
N SER A 234 9.91 -3.91 -13.59
CA SER A 234 11.32 -4.28 -13.36
C SER A 234 11.69 -5.58 -14.09
N ALA A 235 10.82 -6.60 -14.06
CA ALA A 235 11.02 -7.83 -14.79
C ALA A 235 10.97 -7.64 -16.32
N ILE A 236 10.00 -6.89 -16.83
CA ILE A 236 9.86 -6.61 -18.28
C ILE A 236 11.08 -5.87 -18.83
N LEU A 237 11.65 -4.93 -18.06
CA LEU A 237 12.90 -4.24 -18.39
C LEU A 237 14.15 -5.10 -18.20
N ASN A 238 13.98 -6.37 -17.81
CA ASN A 238 15.05 -7.33 -17.58
C ASN A 238 16.05 -6.88 -16.49
N ILE A 239 15.56 -6.16 -15.47
CA ILE A 239 16.35 -5.70 -14.32
C ILE A 239 16.40 -6.80 -13.26
N ARG A 240 15.24 -7.29 -12.80
CA ARG A 240 15.15 -8.28 -11.72
C ARG A 240 14.02 -9.27 -11.95
N HIS A 241 14.33 -10.56 -11.91
CA HIS A 241 13.35 -11.65 -12.12
C HIS A 241 13.03 -12.42 -10.83
N LYS A 242 13.96 -12.47 -9.88
CA LYS A 242 13.83 -13.07 -8.55
C LYS A 242 14.47 -12.15 -7.53
N VAL A 243 13.87 -12.00 -6.37
CA VAL A 243 14.36 -11.12 -5.29
C VAL A 243 14.89 -11.90 -4.10
N ASP A 244 15.87 -11.33 -3.42
CA ASP A 244 16.49 -11.83 -2.20
C ASP A 244 15.93 -11.12 -0.95
N TYR A 245 15.37 -9.92 -1.13
CA TYR A 245 14.73 -9.14 -0.07
C TYR A 245 13.50 -8.37 -0.58
N GLU A 246 12.67 -7.92 0.36
CA GLU A 246 11.42 -7.22 0.07
C GLU A 246 11.67 -5.95 -0.78
N ALA A 247 10.85 -5.76 -1.82
CA ALA A 247 10.88 -4.60 -2.72
C ALA A 247 12.17 -4.41 -3.55
N GLN A 248 13.11 -5.37 -3.56
CA GLN A 248 14.36 -5.27 -4.34
C GLN A 248 14.14 -4.88 -5.81
N ALA A 249 13.19 -5.51 -6.50
CA ALA A 249 12.95 -5.22 -7.91
C ALA A 249 12.46 -3.78 -8.14
N ALA A 250 11.67 -3.22 -7.22
CA ALA A 250 11.22 -1.83 -7.24
C ALA A 250 12.36 -0.85 -6.93
N ILE A 251 13.21 -1.18 -5.95
CA ILE A 251 14.39 -0.38 -5.58
C ILE A 251 15.41 -0.33 -6.73
N GLU A 252 15.66 -1.46 -7.37
CA GLU A 252 16.56 -1.54 -8.53
C GLU A 252 15.98 -0.83 -9.75
N LEU A 253 14.66 -0.86 -9.94
CA LEU A 253 13.99 -0.08 -10.98
C LEU A 253 14.16 1.43 -10.78
N GLU A 254 14.03 1.92 -9.53
CA GLU A 254 14.33 3.32 -9.18
C GLU A 254 15.81 3.64 -9.44
N SER A 255 16.72 2.77 -8.98
CA SER A 255 18.17 2.95 -9.12
C SER A 255 18.63 2.96 -10.59
N ALA A 256 17.93 2.21 -11.46
CA ALA A 256 18.21 2.14 -12.88
C ALA A 256 18.04 3.48 -13.61
N ILE A 257 17.37 4.48 -13.03
CA ILE A 257 17.26 5.81 -13.64
C ILE A 257 18.64 6.49 -13.75
N GLY A 258 19.51 6.29 -12.75
CA GLY A 258 20.87 6.86 -12.72
C GLY A 258 20.91 8.38 -12.51
N THR A 259 22.12 8.94 -12.53
CA THR A 259 22.39 10.38 -12.30
C THR A 259 22.66 11.17 -13.58
N ASN A 260 22.94 10.49 -14.69
CA ASN A 260 23.20 11.14 -15.97
C ASN A 260 21.88 11.59 -16.60
N GLY A 261 21.74 12.88 -16.87
CA GLY A 261 20.50 13.48 -17.34
C GLY A 261 19.88 12.74 -18.54
N SER A 262 18.59 12.42 -18.44
CA SER A 262 17.82 11.79 -19.51
C SER A 262 17.57 12.77 -20.66
N ARG A 263 18.02 12.42 -21.88
CA ARG A 263 17.83 13.25 -23.09
C ARG A 263 16.42 13.16 -23.67
N HIS A 264 15.74 12.02 -23.50
CA HIS A 264 14.38 11.79 -23.99
C HIS A 264 13.63 10.90 -23.00
N ILE A 265 12.64 11.45 -22.31
CA ILE A 265 11.85 10.73 -21.31
C ILE A 265 10.50 10.37 -21.94
N PRO A 266 10.21 9.08 -22.21
CA PRO A 266 8.91 8.66 -22.69
C PRO A 266 7.78 9.07 -21.75
N GLN A 267 6.60 9.28 -22.30
CA GLN A 267 5.40 9.56 -21.52
C GLN A 267 4.37 8.49 -21.77
N TYR A 268 3.85 7.94 -20.67
CA TYR A 268 2.83 6.91 -20.70
C TYR A 268 1.55 7.43 -20.08
N ASN A 269 0.42 6.93 -20.58
CA ASN A 269 -0.89 7.29 -20.08
C ASN A 269 -1.57 6.05 -19.54
N PHE A 270 -1.96 6.10 -18.27
CA PHE A 270 -2.86 5.12 -17.68
C PHE A 270 -4.29 5.43 -18.11
N GLU A 271 -5.08 4.39 -18.33
CA GLU A 271 -6.51 4.54 -18.60
C GLU A 271 -7.30 4.59 -17.28
N ILE A 272 -8.22 5.55 -17.16
CA ILE A 272 -9.06 5.73 -15.96
C ILE A 272 -10.52 5.59 -16.37
N HIS A 273 -11.16 4.50 -15.96
CA HIS A 273 -12.53 4.17 -16.32
C HIS A 273 -13.46 4.35 -15.12
N PRO A 274 -14.68 4.90 -15.28
CA PRO A 274 -15.69 4.87 -14.21
C PRO A 274 -16.02 3.42 -13.82
N SER A 275 -16.16 3.15 -12.52
CA SER A 275 -16.53 1.83 -12.00
C SER A 275 -17.73 1.94 -11.05
N PRO A 276 -18.78 1.11 -11.21
CA PRO A 276 -19.86 1.02 -10.23
C PRO A 276 -19.48 0.21 -8.98
N ASP A 277 -18.41 -0.61 -9.05
CA ASP A 277 -18.12 -1.69 -8.09
C ASP A 277 -17.28 -1.28 -6.87
N LEU A 278 -17.34 -0.03 -6.43
CA LEU A 278 -16.63 0.35 -5.22
C LEU A 278 -17.45 0.02 -3.98
N ARG A 279 -17.25 -1.21 -3.50
CA ARG A 279 -17.68 -1.66 -2.17
C ARG A 279 -16.92 -0.86 -1.12
N SER A 280 -17.66 -0.39 -0.13
CA SER A 280 -17.15 0.16 1.11
C SER A 280 -18.20 -0.17 2.17
N PRO A 281 -17.81 -0.55 3.39
CA PRO A 281 -18.74 -0.61 4.50
C PRO A 281 -19.24 0.81 4.79
N LEU A 282 -20.41 1.13 4.27
CA LEU A 282 -21.13 2.32 4.67
C LEU A 282 -21.82 2.07 6.03
N PRO A 283 -22.02 3.10 6.86
CA PRO A 283 -22.99 3.02 7.96
C PRO A 283 -24.33 2.49 7.44
N GLN A 284 -25.02 1.66 8.24
CA GLN A 284 -26.30 1.06 7.85
C GLN A 284 -27.27 2.10 7.26
N GLY A 285 -27.72 1.87 6.02
CA GLY A 285 -28.74 2.68 5.35
C GLY A 285 -28.22 3.60 4.24
N GLU A 286 -26.91 3.81 4.09
CA GLU A 286 -26.38 4.58 2.97
C GLU A 286 -26.27 3.70 1.70
N ARG A 287 -26.83 4.20 0.57
CA ARG A 287 -26.68 3.58 -0.75
C ARG A 287 -25.59 4.31 -1.54
N ILE A 288 -24.72 3.54 -2.19
CA ILE A 288 -23.70 4.06 -3.10
C ILE A 288 -24.40 4.70 -4.31
N LYS A 289 -24.43 6.04 -4.36
CA LYS A 289 -24.87 6.79 -5.55
C LYS A 289 -23.72 7.13 -6.50
N GLU A 290 -22.47 7.06 -6.03
CA GLU A 290 -21.30 7.57 -6.77
C GLU A 290 -20.46 6.45 -7.39
N ARG A 291 -20.15 6.61 -8.69
CA ARG A 291 -19.20 5.74 -9.40
C ARG A 291 -17.77 6.05 -9.01
N GLY A 292 -17.02 5.02 -8.66
CA GLY A 292 -15.57 5.05 -8.50
C GLY A 292 -14.80 5.09 -9.81
N TYR A 293 -13.49 4.80 -9.72
CA TYR A 293 -12.63 4.61 -10.89
C TYR A 293 -11.78 3.34 -10.82
N ILE A 294 -11.62 2.68 -11.96
CA ILE A 294 -10.63 1.61 -12.16
C ILE A 294 -9.53 2.13 -13.07
N ILE A 295 -8.29 1.88 -12.67
CA ILE A 295 -7.08 2.29 -13.38
C ILE A 295 -6.51 1.09 -14.13
N LYS A 296 -6.33 1.23 -15.44
CA LYS A 296 -5.81 0.18 -16.33
C LYS A 296 -4.36 0.49 -16.75
N PRO A 297 -3.37 -0.33 -16.34
CA PRO A 297 -1.96 -0.13 -16.68
C PRO A 297 -1.56 -0.67 -18.07
N GLN A 298 -2.42 -1.42 -18.75
CA GLN A 298 -2.12 -2.08 -20.04
C GLN A 298 -1.57 -1.13 -21.11
N PRO A 299 -2.10 0.11 -21.29
CA PRO A 299 -1.52 1.04 -22.26
C PRO A 299 -0.07 1.41 -21.94
N VAL A 300 0.27 1.51 -20.64
CA VAL A 300 1.64 1.77 -20.17
C VAL A 300 2.54 0.55 -20.45
N ILE A 301 2.07 -0.66 -20.15
CA ILE A 301 2.79 -1.90 -20.45
C ILE A 301 3.07 -2.03 -21.95
N LYS A 302 2.07 -1.72 -22.78
CA LYS A 302 2.21 -1.73 -24.23
C LYS A 302 3.28 -0.75 -24.71
N ALA A 303 3.22 0.50 -24.26
CA ALA A 303 4.19 1.53 -24.63
C ALA A 303 5.61 1.20 -24.15
N ILE A 304 5.77 0.63 -22.96
CA ILE A 304 7.08 0.15 -22.45
C ILE A 304 7.67 -0.92 -23.39
N VAL A 305 6.85 -1.85 -23.87
CA VAL A 305 7.30 -2.89 -24.82
C VAL A 305 7.70 -2.28 -26.16
N GLU A 306 6.94 -1.31 -26.66
CA GLU A 306 7.27 -0.57 -27.89
C GLU A 306 8.60 0.17 -27.76
N ASP A 307 8.83 0.84 -26.62
CA ASP A 307 10.07 1.55 -26.33
C ASP A 307 11.28 0.60 -26.21
N LEU A 308 11.10 -0.58 -25.61
CA LEU A 308 12.13 -1.62 -25.60
C LEU A 308 12.48 -2.10 -27.01
N GLN A 309 11.49 -2.28 -27.88
CA GLN A 309 11.71 -2.70 -29.27
C GLN A 309 12.39 -1.60 -30.11
N ASN A 310 12.15 -0.33 -29.76
CA ASN A 310 12.81 0.83 -30.34
C ASN A 310 14.16 1.15 -29.70
N ASN A 311 14.68 0.29 -28.82
CA ASN A 311 15.96 0.44 -28.12
C ASN A 311 16.07 1.72 -27.28
N ILE A 312 14.95 2.21 -26.74
CA ILE A 312 14.99 3.27 -25.73
C ILE A 312 15.68 2.71 -24.47
N SER A 313 16.53 3.53 -23.84
CA SER A 313 17.30 3.09 -22.68
C SER A 313 16.40 2.75 -21.48
N ILE A 314 16.77 1.71 -20.74
CA ILE A 314 16.07 1.28 -19.52
C ILE A 314 15.93 2.42 -18.51
N ASN A 315 16.97 3.26 -18.38
CA ASN A 315 16.96 4.43 -17.51
C ASN A 315 15.84 5.41 -17.87
N ASN A 316 15.67 5.72 -19.16
CA ASN A 316 14.64 6.63 -19.64
C ASN A 316 13.24 6.01 -19.50
N ILE A 317 13.09 4.72 -19.81
CA ILE A 317 11.82 4.00 -19.64
C ILE A 317 11.40 3.98 -18.16
N SER A 318 12.34 3.67 -17.26
CA SER A 318 12.09 3.66 -15.82
C SER A 318 11.64 5.05 -15.35
N LEU A 319 12.35 6.12 -15.71
CA LEU A 319 11.96 7.47 -15.34
C LEU A 319 10.60 7.86 -15.94
N GLY A 320 10.34 7.49 -17.19
CA GLY A 320 9.05 7.67 -17.85
C GLY A 320 7.90 6.99 -17.10
N PHE A 321 8.11 5.77 -16.62
CA PHE A 321 7.14 5.03 -15.81
C PHE A 321 6.83 5.75 -14.50
N HIS A 322 7.86 6.14 -13.75
CA HIS A 322 7.68 6.85 -12.46
C HIS A 322 6.95 8.18 -12.63
N ILE A 323 7.33 9.00 -13.63
CA ILE A 323 6.68 10.29 -13.90
C ILE A 323 5.22 10.08 -14.37
N SER A 324 4.97 9.05 -15.16
CA SER A 324 3.62 8.72 -15.64
C SER A 324 2.72 8.26 -14.50
N LEU A 325 3.24 7.48 -13.55
CA LEU A 325 2.51 7.09 -12.34
C LEU A 325 2.20 8.30 -11.45
N ALA A 326 3.15 9.24 -11.28
CA ALA A 326 2.92 10.49 -10.56
C ALA A 326 1.83 11.35 -11.22
N LYS A 327 1.80 11.42 -12.56
CA LYS A 327 0.73 12.10 -13.32
C LYS A 327 -0.62 11.44 -13.13
N LEU A 328 -0.68 10.11 -13.17
CA LEU A 328 -1.90 9.36 -12.87
C LEU A 328 -2.44 9.72 -11.48
N VAL A 329 -1.60 9.74 -10.44
CA VAL A 329 -2.01 10.11 -9.08
C VAL A 329 -2.64 11.51 -9.08
N ARG A 330 -1.99 12.50 -9.70
CA ARG A 330 -2.55 13.86 -9.85
C ARG A 330 -3.92 13.82 -10.54
N ASP A 331 -4.05 13.09 -11.63
CA ASP A 331 -5.27 13.10 -12.44
C ASP A 331 -6.45 12.42 -11.73
N VAL A 332 -6.20 11.34 -10.99
CA VAL A 332 -7.20 10.70 -10.13
C VAL A 332 -7.58 11.61 -8.96
N CYS A 333 -6.60 12.24 -8.28
CA CYS A 333 -6.89 13.20 -7.22
C CYS A 333 -7.72 14.40 -7.72
N LYS A 334 -7.43 14.94 -8.92
CA LYS A 334 -8.26 15.99 -9.55
C LYS A 334 -9.68 15.51 -9.81
N LYS A 335 -9.84 14.30 -10.34
CA LYS A 335 -11.16 13.69 -10.58
C LYS A 335 -11.96 13.51 -9.30
N ILE A 336 -11.31 13.15 -8.19
CA ILE A 336 -11.96 13.03 -6.87
C ILE A 336 -12.30 14.42 -6.32
N SER A 337 -11.33 15.35 -6.31
CA SER A 337 -11.49 16.73 -5.83
C SER A 337 -12.60 17.48 -6.54
N ASN A 338 -12.73 17.34 -7.87
CA ASN A 338 -13.78 17.99 -8.64
C ASN A 338 -15.19 17.52 -8.23
N ARG A 339 -15.31 16.33 -7.65
CA ARG A 339 -16.60 15.78 -7.19
C ARG A 339 -16.87 16.08 -5.71
N THR A 340 -15.84 16.04 -4.88
CA THR A 340 -15.99 16.11 -3.41
C THR A 340 -15.59 17.45 -2.82
N GLY A 341 -14.92 18.33 -3.57
CA GLY A 341 -14.31 19.56 -3.09
C GLY A 341 -13.02 19.37 -2.28
N ILE A 342 -12.63 18.13 -1.95
CA ILE A 342 -11.49 17.84 -1.06
C ILE A 342 -10.18 18.32 -1.69
N LYS A 343 -9.36 19.05 -0.92
CA LYS A 343 -8.05 19.58 -1.35
C LYS A 343 -6.86 19.01 -0.57
N THR A 344 -7.10 18.28 0.51
CA THR A 344 -6.05 17.65 1.30
C THR A 344 -5.77 16.25 0.77
N VAL A 345 -4.52 15.97 0.43
CA VAL A 345 -4.06 14.67 -0.07
C VAL A 345 -2.97 14.12 0.84
N ILE A 346 -3.10 12.86 1.25
CA ILE A 346 -2.04 12.10 1.92
C ILE A 346 -1.46 11.08 0.95
N LEU A 347 -0.13 10.99 0.89
CA LEU A 347 0.64 9.96 0.18
C LEU A 347 1.30 9.02 1.20
N THR A 348 0.92 7.74 1.21
CA THR A 348 1.41 6.76 2.20
C THR A 348 1.38 5.32 1.65
N GLY A 349 1.91 4.36 2.39
CA GLY A 349 2.19 3.00 1.92
C GLY A 349 3.62 2.85 1.39
N GLY A 350 4.14 1.63 1.44
CA GLY A 350 5.57 1.34 1.28
C GLY A 350 6.17 1.76 -0.07
N VAL A 351 5.35 1.90 -1.12
CA VAL A 351 5.81 2.33 -2.46
C VAL A 351 6.25 3.80 -2.46
N PHE A 352 5.69 4.66 -1.60
CA PHE A 352 6.11 6.07 -1.51
C PHE A 352 7.47 6.28 -0.82
N GLN A 353 8.15 5.21 -0.40
CA GLN A 353 9.59 5.27 -0.09
C GLN A 353 10.44 5.55 -1.34
N ASN A 354 9.89 5.29 -2.53
CA ASN A 354 10.51 5.64 -3.81
C ASN A 354 10.61 7.17 -3.93
N LYS A 355 11.83 7.69 -3.85
CA LYS A 355 12.10 9.13 -3.76
C LYS A 355 11.72 9.85 -5.06
N ILE A 356 11.91 9.19 -6.19
CA ILE A 356 11.58 9.75 -7.50
C ILE A 356 10.06 9.88 -7.63
N LEU A 357 9.30 8.82 -7.35
CA LEU A 357 7.85 8.84 -7.37
C LEU A 357 7.30 9.89 -6.39
N MET A 358 7.77 9.89 -5.15
CA MET A 358 7.31 10.81 -4.11
C MET A 358 7.53 12.27 -4.53
N LYS A 359 8.75 12.63 -4.93
CA LYS A 359 9.11 14.00 -5.36
C LYS A 359 8.25 14.47 -6.55
N HIS A 360 8.06 13.63 -7.56
CA HIS A 360 7.26 14.00 -8.73
C HIS A 360 5.78 14.11 -8.40
N THR A 361 5.25 13.21 -7.57
CA THR A 361 3.84 13.20 -7.15
C THR A 361 3.50 14.43 -6.32
N GLU A 362 4.33 14.74 -5.32
CA GLU A 362 4.17 15.94 -4.49
C GLU A 362 4.20 17.21 -5.34
N LYS A 363 5.21 17.39 -6.20
CA LYS A 363 5.32 18.55 -7.08
C LYS A 363 4.08 18.72 -7.97
N LEU A 364 3.62 17.63 -8.59
CA LEU A 364 2.48 17.66 -9.51
C LEU A 364 1.15 17.94 -8.80
N LEU A 365 0.96 17.41 -7.60
CA LEU A 365 -0.23 17.66 -6.79
C LEU A 365 -0.25 19.09 -6.23
N SER A 366 0.86 19.57 -5.67
CA SER A 366 0.96 20.94 -5.16
C SER A 366 0.73 21.97 -6.28
N SER A 367 1.30 21.73 -7.47
CA SER A 367 1.05 22.57 -8.66
C SER A 367 -0.40 22.53 -9.14
N ALA A 368 -1.16 21.49 -8.77
CA ALA A 368 -2.59 21.37 -9.06
C ALA A 368 -3.49 21.93 -7.94
N GLY A 369 -2.91 22.58 -6.92
CA GLY A 369 -3.64 23.24 -5.84
C GLY A 369 -4.06 22.32 -4.69
N PHE A 370 -3.37 21.20 -4.50
CA PHE A 370 -3.59 20.31 -3.35
C PHE A 370 -2.65 20.64 -2.18
N ASN A 371 -3.14 20.44 -0.96
CA ASN A 371 -2.32 20.40 0.24
C ASN A 371 -1.84 18.96 0.43
N VAL A 372 -0.56 18.71 0.17
CA VAL A 372 0.01 17.35 0.15
C VAL A 372 0.76 17.06 1.45
N TYR A 373 0.49 15.89 2.02
CA TYR A 373 1.14 15.42 3.23
C TYR A 373 1.60 13.97 3.07
N THR A 374 2.61 13.59 3.83
CA THR A 374 3.12 12.22 3.95
C THR A 374 3.65 12.01 5.37
N ASN A 375 4.02 10.78 5.73
CA ASN A 375 4.67 10.51 7.01
C ASN A 375 6.09 11.15 6.99
N THR A 376 6.44 11.91 8.04
CA THR A 376 7.71 12.65 8.12
C THR A 376 8.56 12.25 9.31
N GLN A 377 7.95 12.01 10.48
CA GLN A 377 8.64 11.57 11.68
C GLN A 377 8.79 10.05 11.73
N LEU A 378 7.83 9.35 11.14
CA LEU A 378 7.79 7.91 11.11
C LEU A 378 7.72 7.42 9.64
N PRO A 379 8.07 6.16 9.33
CA PRO A 379 8.10 5.68 7.94
C PRO A 379 6.69 5.44 7.37
N CYS A 380 6.44 5.71 6.08
CA CYS A 380 5.15 5.39 5.44
C CYS A 380 4.89 3.88 5.21
N THR A 381 5.50 3.01 6.00
CA THR A 381 5.47 1.55 5.87
C THR A 381 4.62 0.91 6.96
N ASP A 382 4.48 -0.42 6.88
CA ASP A 382 3.77 -1.26 7.86
C ASP A 382 4.22 -1.06 9.32
N ALA A 383 5.44 -0.54 9.51
CA ALA A 383 5.96 -0.17 10.82
C ALA A 383 5.13 0.90 11.56
N ASN A 384 4.17 1.54 10.90
CA ASN A 384 3.29 2.53 11.53
C ASN A 384 1.81 2.14 11.53
N ILE A 385 1.46 0.96 11.03
CA ILE A 385 0.07 0.50 10.96
C ILE A 385 -0.57 0.48 12.36
N SER A 386 0.17 0.07 13.40
CA SER A 386 -0.35 0.05 14.77
C SER A 386 -0.75 1.43 15.30
N LEU A 387 -0.05 2.50 14.90
CA LEU A 387 -0.44 3.86 15.28
C LEU A 387 -1.78 4.26 14.63
N GLY A 388 -1.94 3.94 13.35
CA GLY A 388 -3.20 4.16 12.63
C GLY A 388 -4.36 3.36 13.23
N GLN A 389 -4.13 2.07 13.52
CA GLN A 389 -5.08 1.19 14.19
C GLN A 389 -5.55 1.76 15.53
N ALA A 390 -4.61 2.24 16.37
CA ALA A 390 -4.94 2.82 17.67
C ALA A 390 -5.84 4.06 17.56
N LEU A 391 -5.58 4.94 16.58
CA LEU A 391 -6.44 6.09 16.32
C LEU A 391 -7.82 5.68 15.81
N ILE A 392 -7.90 4.83 14.80
CA ILE A 392 -9.18 4.38 14.24
C ILE A 392 -10.03 3.72 15.32
N ALA A 393 -9.44 2.83 16.14
CA ALA A 393 -10.15 2.22 17.25
C ALA A 393 -10.67 3.25 18.26
N ASN A 394 -9.90 4.30 18.59
CA ASN A 394 -10.34 5.35 19.51
C ASN A 394 -11.55 6.16 19.00
N PHE A 395 -11.61 6.43 17.70
CA PHE A 395 -12.67 7.26 17.12
C PHE A 395 -13.95 6.48 16.77
N ASN A 396 -13.92 5.15 16.84
CA ASN A 396 -15.05 4.27 16.53
C ASN A 396 -15.57 3.45 17.73
N ASN A 397 -15.06 3.68 18.94
CA ASN A 397 -15.48 2.99 20.17
C ASN A 397 -15.78 3.92 21.36
#